data_AF-A0ABD5M838-F1
#
_entry.id   AF-A0ABD5M838-F1
#
_cell.length_a   1.000
_cell.length_b   1.000
_cell.length_c   1.000
_cell.angle_alpha   90.00
_cell.angle_beta   90.00
_cell.angle_gamma   90.00
#
_symmetry.space_group_name_H-M   'P 1'
#
loop_
_entity.id
_entity.type
_entity.pdbx_description
1 polymer ?
#
loop_
_entity_poly.entity_id
_entity_poly.type
_entity_poly.pdbx_seq_one_letter_code
_entity_poly.pdbx_strand_id
1 'polypeptide(L)'
;MTDADPTSEERIEGTFLVTAADDASAVLKNVESGQVHTLSSNPGVERNDVVEGAVSPDPPMNVSYRLIETVSRRSLSVERSEEPPTANSEEIAASQEVGELTRKPRAGDGEIHVITVPEDDTEAAVDDVLDDEEGLLSRAARLDVNRVEIRSSPGVLAVRYMP
;
A
#
# COMPACT_ATOMS: atom_id res chain seq x y z
N MET A 1 -39.35 -14.48 24.35
CA MET A 1 -39.00 -14.56 22.92
C MET A 1 -38.24 -13.30 22.58
N THR A 2 -36.91 -13.42 22.64
CA THR A 2 -35.88 -12.78 21.82
C THR A 2 -34.59 -13.39 22.35
N ASP A 3 -34.20 -14.49 21.72
CA ASP A 3 -32.83 -14.99 21.74
C ASP A 3 -31.92 -13.84 21.31
N ALA A 4 -30.98 -13.46 22.16
CA ALA A 4 -29.79 -12.77 21.70
C ALA A 4 -28.81 -13.87 21.30
N ASP A 5 -28.67 -14.07 19.98
CA ASP A 5 -27.66 -14.95 19.39
C ASP A 5 -26.27 -14.60 19.95
N PRO A 6 -25.56 -15.50 20.65
CA PRO A 6 -24.21 -15.24 21.13
C PRO A 6 -23.13 -15.46 20.06
N THR A 7 -23.51 -15.64 18.79
CA THR A 7 -22.61 -15.94 17.68
C THR A 7 -22.70 -14.88 16.59
N SER A 8 -22.15 -13.70 16.88
CA SER A 8 -21.52 -12.91 15.82
C SER A 8 -20.03 -13.03 16.08
N GLU A 9 -19.38 -14.01 15.46
CA GLU A 9 -17.92 -14.02 15.39
C GLU A 9 -17.50 -12.64 14.91
N GLU A 10 -16.69 -11.91 15.69
CA GLU A 10 -16.32 -10.54 15.36
C GLU A 10 -15.65 -10.56 13.98
N ARG A 11 -16.31 -9.97 12.98
CA ARG A 11 -15.88 -9.97 11.59
C ARG A 11 -15.44 -8.56 11.23
N ILE A 12 -14.23 -8.46 10.69
CA ILE A 12 -13.62 -7.20 10.29
C ILE A 12 -13.46 -7.26 8.77
N GLU A 13 -14.26 -6.46 8.08
CA GLU A 13 -14.20 -6.31 6.63
C GLU A 13 -13.20 -5.23 6.24
N GLY A 14 -12.56 -5.39 5.10
CA GLY A 14 -11.72 -4.36 4.53
C GLY A 14 -10.76 -4.85 3.46
N THR A 15 -9.88 -3.93 3.09
CA THR A 15 -8.75 -4.19 2.20
C THR A 15 -7.49 -4.27 3.06
N PHE A 16 -6.74 -5.36 2.89
CA PHE A 16 -5.60 -5.70 3.71
C PHE A 16 -4.34 -5.81 2.86
N LEU A 17 -3.27 -5.12 3.24
CA LEU A 17 -1.93 -5.33 2.72
C LEU A 17 -1.23 -6.44 3.51
N VAL A 18 -0.68 -7.43 2.82
CA VAL A 18 0.15 -8.47 3.43
C VAL A 18 1.56 -7.91 3.64
N THR A 19 1.90 -7.58 4.88
CA THR A 19 3.21 -7.00 5.22
C THR A 19 4.26 -8.07 5.50
N ALA A 20 3.83 -9.26 5.90
CA ALA A 20 4.68 -10.44 6.05
C ALA A 20 3.88 -11.71 5.75
N ALA A 21 4.54 -12.69 5.13
CA ALA A 21 3.97 -14.02 4.90
C ALA A 21 5.09 -15.06 4.85
N ASP A 22 4.82 -16.22 5.43
CA ASP A 22 5.61 -17.44 5.30
C ASP A 22 4.67 -18.65 5.12
N ASP A 23 5.20 -19.86 5.01
CA ASP A 23 4.37 -21.06 4.79
C ASP A 23 3.36 -21.33 5.92
N ALA A 24 3.60 -20.82 7.13
CA ALA A 24 2.81 -21.09 8.32
C ALA A 24 1.81 -19.98 8.65
N SER A 25 2.13 -18.71 8.35
CA SER A 25 1.37 -17.55 8.84
C SER A 25 1.49 -16.34 7.91
N ALA A 26 0.61 -15.36 8.12
CA ALA A 26 0.68 -14.08 7.41
C ALA A 26 0.23 -12.93 8.31
N VAL A 27 0.71 -11.72 8.01
CA VAL A 27 0.37 -10.49 8.72
C VAL A 27 -0.38 -9.58 7.75
N LEU A 28 -1.63 -9.30 8.07
CA LEU A 28 -2.52 -8.44 7.30
C LEU A 28 -2.65 -7.08 7.97
N LYS A 29 -2.35 -6.00 7.26
CA LYS A 29 -2.59 -4.63 7.71
C LYS A 29 -3.80 -4.06 6.98
N ASN A 30 -4.86 -3.72 7.70
CA ASN A 30 -5.99 -2.99 7.12
C ASN A 30 -5.51 -1.64 6.61
N VAL A 31 -5.72 -1.37 5.32
CA VAL A 31 -5.14 -0.20 4.67
C VAL A 31 -5.85 1.09 5.11
N GLU A 32 -7.11 1.03 5.48
CA GLU A 32 -7.87 2.19 5.95
C GLU A 32 -7.57 2.51 7.42
N SER A 33 -7.68 1.52 8.30
CA SER A 33 -7.52 1.74 9.75
C SER A 33 -6.07 1.65 10.24
N GLY A 34 -5.18 1.04 9.46
CA GLY A 34 -3.82 0.70 9.88
C GLY A 34 -3.74 -0.46 10.87
N GLN A 35 -4.86 -1.08 11.23
CA GLN A 35 -4.90 -2.20 12.19
C GLN A 35 -4.20 -3.44 11.63
N VAL A 36 -3.44 -4.13 12.47
CA VAL A 36 -2.68 -5.33 12.10
C VAL A 36 -3.38 -6.59 12.63
N HIS A 37 -3.55 -7.58 11.76
CA HIS A 37 -4.16 -8.86 12.02
C HIS A 37 -3.18 -9.98 11.65
N THR A 38 -2.67 -10.70 12.65
CA THR A 38 -1.80 -11.85 12.42
C THR A 38 -2.65 -13.10 12.21
N LEU A 39 -2.51 -13.75 11.06
CA LEU A 39 -3.22 -14.98 10.73
C LEU A 39 -2.58 -16.19 11.40
N SER A 40 -3.39 -17.07 11.98
CA SER A 40 -2.92 -18.34 12.58
C SER A 40 -2.43 -19.36 11.56
N SER A 41 -2.87 -19.23 10.31
CA SER A 41 -2.44 -20.03 9.17
C SER A 41 -2.31 -19.16 7.93
N ASN A 42 -1.30 -19.36 7.09
CA ASN A 42 -1.24 -18.71 5.78
C ASN A 42 -2.21 -19.40 4.78
N PRO A 43 -3.24 -18.72 4.25
CA PRO A 43 -4.12 -19.25 3.21
C PRO A 43 -3.48 -19.27 1.80
N GLY A 44 -2.16 -19.08 1.70
CA GLY A 44 -1.40 -19.00 0.46
C GLY A 44 -1.21 -17.57 -0.06
N VAL A 45 -1.33 -16.56 0.81
CA VAL A 45 -0.99 -15.16 0.49
C VAL A 45 0.52 -14.93 0.56
N GLU A 46 1.01 -13.99 -0.22
CA GLU A 46 2.41 -13.61 -0.30
C GLU A 46 2.60 -12.18 0.18
N ARG A 47 3.83 -11.84 0.61
CA ARG A 47 4.18 -10.46 0.94
C ARG A 47 3.90 -9.55 -0.27
N ASN A 48 3.38 -8.36 0.00
CA ASN A 48 2.95 -7.36 -0.99
C ASN A 48 1.64 -7.69 -1.71
N ASP A 49 0.94 -8.76 -1.33
CA ASP A 49 -0.44 -8.94 -1.76
C ASP A 49 -1.39 -7.97 -1.07
N VAL A 50 -2.41 -7.57 -1.81
CA VAL A 50 -3.61 -6.90 -1.30
C VAL A 50 -4.77 -7.87 -1.38
N VAL A 51 -5.46 -8.03 -0.26
CA VAL A 51 -6.62 -8.90 -0.11
C VAL A 51 -7.82 -8.05 0.29
N GLU A 52 -8.86 -8.06 -0.54
CA GLU A 52 -10.17 -7.55 -0.15
C GLU A 52 -10.99 -8.70 0.42
N GLY A 53 -11.56 -8.53 1.60
CA GLY A 53 -12.35 -9.58 2.23
C GLY A 53 -12.61 -9.32 3.70
N ALA A 54 -12.57 -10.39 4.50
CA ALA A 54 -12.87 -10.31 5.92
C ALA A 54 -12.01 -11.24 6.77
N VAL A 55 -11.61 -10.74 7.94
CA VAL A 55 -10.92 -11.51 8.98
C VAL A 55 -11.79 -11.67 10.22
N SER A 56 -11.55 -12.72 11.00
CA SER A 56 -12.19 -12.91 12.30
C SER A 56 -11.20 -13.48 13.31
N PRO A 57 -11.30 -13.13 14.62
CA PRO A 57 -10.47 -13.74 15.65
C PRO A 57 -10.55 -15.27 15.63
N ASP A 58 -9.45 -15.93 15.98
CA ASP A 58 -9.32 -17.37 16.07
C ASP A 58 -9.48 -17.83 17.54
N PRO A 59 -10.61 -18.47 17.91
CA PRO A 59 -10.88 -18.89 19.28
C PRO A 59 -9.93 -20.00 19.78
N PRO A 60 -9.82 -20.20 21.10
CA PRO A 60 -10.50 -19.47 22.18
C PRO A 60 -9.72 -18.25 22.67
N MET A 61 -8.44 -18.13 22.32
CA MET A 61 -7.58 -17.06 22.83
C MET A 61 -7.83 -15.72 22.12
N ASN A 62 -8.34 -15.75 20.87
CA ASN A 62 -8.63 -14.55 20.07
C ASN A 62 -7.42 -13.60 19.91
N VAL A 63 -6.21 -14.17 19.90
CA VAL A 63 -4.93 -13.44 19.73
C VAL A 63 -4.49 -13.44 18.26
N SER A 64 -4.82 -14.51 17.54
CA SER A 64 -4.64 -14.63 16.09
C SER A 64 -5.98 -14.49 15.38
N TYR A 65 -5.92 -14.26 14.07
CA TYR A 65 -7.06 -14.13 13.19
C TYR A 65 -7.06 -15.25 12.14
N ARG A 66 -8.19 -15.42 11.48
CA ARG A 66 -8.31 -16.21 10.25
C ARG A 66 -8.88 -15.33 9.15
N LEU A 67 -8.40 -15.52 7.93
CA LEU A 67 -9.03 -14.96 6.75
C LEU A 67 -10.25 -15.83 6.40
N ILE A 68 -11.44 -15.30 6.65
CA ILE A 68 -12.70 -16.05 6.51
C ILE A 68 -13.40 -15.78 5.18
N GLU A 69 -13.02 -14.70 4.49
CA GLU A 69 -13.52 -14.36 3.17
C GLU A 69 -12.43 -13.69 2.34
N THR A 70 -12.40 -14.02 1.05
CA THR A 70 -11.57 -13.35 0.04
C THR A 70 -12.46 -13.01 -1.14
N VAL A 71 -12.71 -11.71 -1.33
CA VAL A 71 -13.47 -11.15 -2.45
C VAL A 71 -12.54 -11.00 -3.66
N SER A 72 -11.37 -10.41 -3.44
CA SER A 72 -10.36 -10.21 -4.47
C SER A 72 -8.95 -10.31 -3.88
N ARG A 73 -7.98 -10.66 -4.72
CA ARG A 73 -6.55 -10.68 -4.37
C ARG A 73 -5.74 -10.19 -5.56
N ARG A 74 -4.76 -9.34 -5.30
CA ARG A 74 -3.83 -8.82 -6.29
C ARG A 74 -2.46 -8.56 -5.67
N SER A 75 -1.40 -8.77 -6.44
CA SER A 75 -0.03 -8.52 -5.98
C SER A 75 0.41 -7.12 -6.39
N LEU A 76 1.13 -6.45 -5.50
CA LEU A 76 1.69 -5.13 -5.77
C LEU A 76 3.17 -5.22 -6.14
N SER A 77 3.62 -4.30 -6.98
CA SER A 77 5.05 -4.09 -7.25
C SER A 77 5.48 -2.64 -7.02
N VAL A 78 6.70 -2.47 -6.55
CA VAL A 78 7.41 -1.19 -6.45
C VAL A 78 8.67 -1.29 -7.29
N GLU A 79 8.92 -0.30 -8.14
CA GLU A 79 10.14 -0.25 -8.94
C GLU A 79 10.64 1.17 -9.13
N ARG A 80 11.96 1.28 -9.25
CA ARG A 80 12.63 2.47 -9.78
C ARG A 80 12.73 2.34 -11.29
N SER A 81 12.38 3.41 -12.00
CA SER A 81 12.42 3.49 -13.46
C SER A 81 13.58 4.36 -13.92
N GLU A 82 14.22 3.95 -15.01
CA GLU A 82 15.26 4.73 -15.70
C GLU A 82 14.67 5.86 -16.54
N GLU A 83 13.34 5.86 -16.75
CA GLU A 83 12.68 6.95 -17.46
C GLU A 83 12.65 8.23 -16.61
N PRO A 84 12.88 9.41 -17.22
CA PRO A 84 12.75 10.66 -16.50
C PRO A 84 11.30 10.94 -16.08
N PRO A 85 11.08 11.83 -15.10
CA PRO A 85 9.77 12.39 -14.81
C PRO A 85 9.12 12.97 -16.07
N THR A 86 7.78 12.98 -16.11
CA THR A 86 7.08 13.57 -17.25
C THR A 86 7.20 15.09 -17.24
N ALA A 87 7.03 15.74 -18.40
CA ALA A 87 7.02 17.21 -18.50
C ALA A 87 6.06 17.88 -17.49
N ASN A 88 4.88 17.29 -17.25
CA ASN A 88 3.95 17.78 -16.23
C ASN A 88 4.51 17.65 -14.79
N SER A 89 5.28 16.59 -14.50
CA SER A 89 5.92 16.42 -13.19
C SER A 89 7.03 17.46 -12.99
N GLU A 90 7.82 17.72 -14.02
CA GLU A 90 8.86 18.76 -13.99
C GLU A 90 8.25 20.17 -13.85
N GLU A 91 7.15 20.46 -14.54
CA GLU A 91 6.43 21.74 -14.42
C GLU A 91 5.87 21.94 -13.01
N ILE A 92 5.31 20.89 -12.39
CA ILE A 92 4.86 20.93 -10.99
C ILE A 92 6.04 21.22 -10.06
N ALA A 93 7.15 20.50 -10.23
CA ALA A 93 8.33 20.67 -9.37
C ALA A 93 8.95 22.07 -9.48
N ALA A 94 8.98 22.65 -10.69
CA ALA A 94 9.44 24.02 -10.93
C ALA A 94 8.53 25.10 -10.33
N SER A 95 7.27 24.75 -10.02
CA SER A 95 6.27 25.66 -9.44
C SER A 95 6.18 25.63 -7.92
N GLN A 96 6.95 24.74 -7.26
CA GLN A 96 6.92 24.53 -5.81
C GLN A 96 8.32 24.68 -5.20
N GLU A 97 8.39 24.94 -3.90
CA GLU A 97 9.66 25.09 -3.17
C GLU A 97 10.33 23.73 -2.91
N VAL A 98 11.64 23.74 -2.65
CA VAL A 98 12.37 22.52 -2.25
C VAL A 98 11.79 22.00 -0.92
N GLY A 99 11.50 20.70 -0.87
CA GLY A 99 10.84 20.02 0.24
C GLY A 99 9.32 19.92 0.09
N GLU A 100 8.72 20.59 -0.90
CA GLU A 100 7.29 20.50 -1.15
C GLU A 100 6.90 19.17 -1.81
N LEU A 101 5.66 18.74 -1.53
CA LEU A 101 5.03 17.55 -2.09
C LEU A 101 3.67 17.93 -2.68
N THR A 102 3.50 17.71 -3.99
CA THR A 102 2.22 17.83 -4.67
C THR A 102 1.67 16.44 -5.01
N ARG A 103 0.40 16.18 -4.66
CA ARG A 103 -0.33 14.97 -5.07
C ARG A 103 -1.39 15.34 -6.11
N LYS A 104 -1.43 14.61 -7.24
CA LYS A 104 -2.45 14.80 -8.28
C LYS A 104 -3.04 13.47 -8.73
N PRO A 105 -4.36 13.40 -8.96
CA PRO A 105 -4.96 12.30 -9.71
C PRO A 105 -4.33 12.22 -11.10
N ARG A 106 -4.19 10.99 -11.62
CA ARG A 106 -3.81 10.76 -13.00
C ARG A 106 -5.06 10.83 -13.89
N ALA A 107 -4.89 11.07 -15.19
CA ALA A 107 -5.95 10.75 -16.16
C ALA A 107 -6.10 9.21 -16.21
N GLY A 108 -7.26 8.71 -15.78
CA GLY A 108 -7.51 7.29 -15.51
C GLY A 108 -7.39 6.98 -14.02
N ASP A 109 -7.21 5.70 -13.68
CA ASP A 109 -7.02 5.27 -12.30
C ASP A 109 -5.58 5.54 -11.83
N GLY A 110 -5.43 5.89 -10.56
CA GLY A 110 -4.14 6.13 -9.92
C GLY A 110 -3.83 7.60 -9.61
N GLU A 111 -2.59 7.83 -9.18
CA GLU A 111 -2.15 9.09 -8.59
C GLU A 111 -0.67 9.31 -8.89
N ILE A 112 -0.23 10.57 -8.93
CA ILE A 112 1.18 10.94 -8.97
C ILE A 112 1.51 11.86 -7.81
N HIS A 113 2.63 11.58 -7.14
CA HIS A 113 3.24 12.44 -6.14
C HIS A 113 4.49 13.05 -6.75
N VAL A 114 4.61 14.37 -6.69
CA VAL A 114 5.77 15.11 -7.17
C VAL A 114 6.42 15.79 -5.99
N ILE A 115 7.66 15.42 -5.73
CA ILE A 115 8.48 15.94 -4.63
C ILE A 115 9.62 16.73 -5.25
N THR A 116 9.78 17.99 -4.82
CA THR A 116 10.92 18.81 -5.21
C THR A 116 12.00 18.65 -4.16
N VAL A 117 13.20 18.24 -4.58
CA VAL A 117 14.32 17.94 -3.70
C VAL A 117 15.54 18.77 -4.09
N PRO A 118 16.56 18.93 -3.24
CA PRO A 118 17.84 19.47 -3.69
C PRO A 118 18.43 18.61 -4.80
N GLU A 119 18.98 19.22 -5.86
CA GLU A 119 19.54 18.48 -7.00
C GLU A 119 20.61 17.47 -6.56
N ASP A 120 21.49 17.88 -5.64
CA ASP A 120 22.58 17.05 -5.11
C ASP A 120 22.09 15.88 -4.23
N ASP A 121 20.87 15.95 -3.70
CA ASP A 121 20.28 14.95 -2.80
C ASP A 121 19.24 14.05 -3.48
N THR A 122 19.05 14.18 -4.80
CA THR A 122 18.00 13.47 -5.54
C THR A 122 18.07 11.96 -5.36
N GLU A 123 19.26 11.37 -5.46
CA GLU A 123 19.45 9.92 -5.31
C GLU A 123 19.15 9.44 -3.90
N ALA A 124 19.59 10.18 -2.88
CA ALA A 124 19.28 9.86 -1.49
C ALA A 124 17.77 9.92 -1.24
N ALA A 125 17.08 10.92 -1.82
CA ALA A 125 15.63 11.01 -1.73
C ALA A 125 14.90 9.85 -2.44
N VAL A 126 15.46 9.30 -3.54
CA VAL A 126 14.92 8.09 -4.17
C VAL A 126 15.05 6.88 -3.24
N ASP A 127 16.22 6.71 -2.63
CA ASP A 127 16.48 5.61 -1.70
C ASP A 127 15.57 5.70 -0.47
N ASP A 128 15.41 6.89 0.13
CA ASP A 128 14.51 7.12 1.26
C ASP A 128 13.06 6.75 0.93
N VAL A 129 12.59 7.05 -0.28
CA VAL A 129 11.23 6.71 -0.73
C VAL A 129 11.10 5.20 -0.97
N LEU A 130 12.12 4.55 -1.54
CA LEU A 130 12.15 3.10 -1.75
C LEU A 130 12.18 2.32 -0.43
N ASP A 131 12.88 2.84 0.57
CA ASP A 131 12.97 2.25 1.90
C ASP A 131 11.62 2.28 2.65
N ASP A 132 10.72 3.23 2.34
CA ASP A 132 9.32 3.24 2.78
C ASP A 132 8.38 2.40 1.88
N GLU A 133 8.81 1.18 1.56
CA GLU A 133 8.06 0.25 0.70
C GLU A 133 6.63 0.02 1.23
N GLU A 134 6.46 -0.17 2.54
CA GLU A 134 5.14 -0.37 3.15
C GLU A 134 4.21 0.83 2.95
N GLY A 135 4.74 2.06 3.05
CA GLY A 135 3.99 3.29 2.80
C GLY A 135 3.53 3.39 1.35
N LEU A 136 4.41 3.08 0.41
CA LEU A 136 4.11 3.03 -1.03
C LEU A 136 3.03 1.99 -1.34
N LEU A 137 3.20 0.76 -0.85
CA LEU A 137 2.26 -0.33 -1.05
C LEU A 137 0.90 -0.04 -0.41
N SER A 138 0.90 0.51 0.80
CA SER A 138 -0.35 0.91 1.49
C SER A 138 -1.10 1.98 0.70
N ARG A 139 -0.41 2.91 0.03
CA ARG A 139 -1.05 3.91 -0.84
C ARG A 139 -1.59 3.27 -2.11
N ALA A 140 -0.85 2.39 -2.76
CA ALA A 140 -1.30 1.65 -3.94
C ALA A 140 -2.53 0.76 -3.64
N ALA A 141 -2.55 0.14 -2.47
CA ALA A 141 -3.68 -0.66 -2.01
C ALA A 141 -4.98 0.17 -1.87
N ARG A 142 -4.89 1.36 -1.26
CA ARG A 142 -6.03 2.29 -1.10
C ARG A 142 -6.54 2.87 -2.42
N LEU A 143 -5.65 3.08 -3.38
CA LEU A 143 -5.99 3.60 -4.70
C LEU A 143 -6.53 2.52 -5.65
N ASP A 144 -6.57 1.27 -5.19
CA ASP A 144 -6.91 0.10 -5.99
C ASP A 144 -6.06 -0.09 -7.26
N VAL A 145 -4.75 0.13 -7.15
CA VAL A 145 -3.80 0.02 -8.27
C VAL A 145 -2.64 -0.93 -7.97
N ASN A 146 -2.02 -1.54 -8.98
CA ASN A 146 -1.10 -2.67 -8.79
C ASN A 146 0.39 -2.31 -8.80
N ARG A 147 0.77 -1.15 -9.33
CA ARG A 147 2.18 -0.80 -9.54
C ARG A 147 2.51 0.58 -9.02
N VAL A 148 3.65 0.67 -8.35
CA VAL A 148 4.30 1.92 -7.95
C VAL A 148 5.59 2.07 -8.75
N GLU A 149 5.72 3.16 -9.50
CA GLU A 149 6.91 3.47 -10.27
C GLU A 149 7.50 4.79 -9.79
N ILE A 150 8.78 4.78 -9.42
CA ILE A 150 9.52 5.97 -9.00
C ILE A 150 10.40 6.41 -10.16
N ARG A 151 10.25 7.66 -10.58
CA ARG A 151 11.08 8.33 -11.59
C ARG A 151 11.77 9.53 -10.98
N SER A 152 13.00 9.79 -11.39
CA SER A 152 13.76 10.94 -10.91
C SER A 152 14.58 11.61 -12.00
N SER A 153 14.78 12.90 -11.83
CA SER A 153 15.78 13.73 -12.51
C SER A 153 16.32 14.73 -11.47
N PRO A 154 17.47 15.38 -11.69
CA PRO A 154 18.03 16.31 -10.70
C PRO A 154 16.98 17.31 -10.19
N GLY A 155 16.71 17.25 -8.89
CA GLY A 155 15.77 18.12 -8.18
C GLY A 155 14.30 17.68 -8.21
N VAL A 156 13.97 16.59 -8.90
CA VAL A 156 12.59 16.13 -9.08
C VAL A 156 12.47 14.63 -8.83
N LEU A 157 11.56 14.26 -7.94
CA LEU A 157 11.16 12.87 -7.71
C LEU A 157 9.65 12.72 -7.95
N ALA A 158 9.27 11.74 -8.77
CA ALA A 158 7.89 11.46 -9.14
C ALA A 158 7.53 10.01 -8.79
N VAL A 159 6.65 9.83 -7.81
CA VAL A 159 6.08 8.52 -7.46
C VAL A 159 4.74 8.35 -8.16
N ARG A 160 4.60 7.28 -8.93
CA ARG A 160 3.43 7.04 -9.79
C ARG A 160 2.72 5.77 -9.36
N TYR A 161 1.46 5.90 -8.99
CA TYR A 161 0.56 4.81 -8.65
C TYR A 161 -0.29 4.48 -9.88
N MET A 162 -0.18 3.26 -10.40
CA MET A 162 -0.72 2.87 -11.71
C MET A 162 -1.37 1.48 -11.67
N PRO A 163 -2.47 1.26 -12.43
CA PRO A 163 -3.13 -0.03 -12.54
C PRO A 163 -2.22 -1.17 -13.00
#